data_AF-A0A7C4H9V8-F1
#
_entry.id   AF-A0A7C4H9V8-F1
#
_cell.length_a   1.000
_cell.length_b   1.000
_cell.length_c   1.000
_cell.angle_alpha   90.00
_cell.angle_beta   90.00
_cell.angle_gamma   90.00
#
_symmetry.space_group_name_H-M   'P 1'
#
loop_
_entity.id
_entity.type
_entity.pdbx_description
1 polymer ?
#
loop_
_entity_poly.entity_id
_entity_poly.type
_entity_poly.pdbx_seq_one_letter_code
_entity_poly.pdbx_strand_id
1 'polypeptide(L)'
;MNRLFIVLEYKPEEFDVSISLYNEEGKLVESKEFSRVKQIVIDNCRVLVSKHLKNKPFVLIAEAFRFNIDLKENSLLYINGLS
;
A
#
# COMPACT_ATOMS: atom_id res chain seq x y z
N MET A 1 3.10 5.74 -14.97
CA MET A 1 2.25 4.99 -14.03
C MET A 1 2.37 5.62 -12.65
N ASN A 2 1.27 5.64 -11.91
CA ASN A 2 1.27 6.12 -10.53
C ASN A 2 1.93 5.10 -9.60
N ARG A 3 2.50 5.58 -8.50
CA ARG A 3 3.19 4.77 -7.50
C ARG A 3 2.47 4.85 -6.17
N LEU A 4 2.12 3.69 -5.61
CA LEU A 4 1.56 3.58 -4.27
C LEU A 4 2.63 3.00 -3.34
N PHE A 5 3.10 3.80 -2.40
CA PHE A 5 3.92 3.34 -1.30
C PHE A 5 3.01 2.76 -0.23
N ILE A 6 3.30 1.55 0.22
CA ILE A 6 2.53 0.82 1.23
C ILE A 6 3.50 0.48 2.34
N VAL A 7 3.33 1.14 3.47
CA VAL A 7 4.17 0.98 4.66
C VAL A 7 3.42 0.10 5.65
N LEU A 8 4.02 -1.04 6.00
CA LEU A 8 3.46 -2.02 6.91
C LEU A 8 4.23 -2.00 8.23
N GLU A 9 3.54 -1.62 9.30
CA GLU A 9 4.04 -1.74 10.66
C GLU A 9 3.34 -2.90 11.37
N TYR A 10 4.11 -3.96 11.64
CA TYR A 10 3.60 -5.14 12.30
C TYR A 10 3.29 -4.87 13.78
N LYS A 11 2.09 -5.26 14.19
CA LYS A 11 1.65 -5.45 15.57
C LYS A 11 1.26 -6.92 15.76
N PRO A 12 1.19 -7.43 17.00
CA PRO A 12 0.69 -8.79 17.23
C PRO A 12 -0.66 -8.99 16.54
N GLU A 13 -0.72 -9.96 15.62
CA GLU A 13 -1.92 -10.36 14.85
C GLU A 13 -2.49 -9.33 13.86
N GLU A 14 -1.86 -8.16 13.68
CA GLU A 14 -2.36 -7.10 12.81
C GLU A 14 -1.25 -6.20 12.26
N PHE A 15 -1.61 -5.32 11.33
CA PHE A 15 -0.77 -4.28 10.78
C PHE A 15 -1.44 -2.93 10.94
N ASP A 16 -0.63 -1.92 11.27
CA ASP A 16 -0.93 -0.56 10.84
C ASP A 16 -0.36 -0.39 9.43
N VAL A 17 -1.19 0.14 8.53
CA VAL A 17 -0.87 0.30 7.12
C VAL A 17 -1.02 1.76 6.75
N SER A 18 0.07 2.38 6.34
CA SER A 18 0.05 3.71 5.74
C SER A 18 0.27 3.60 4.25
N ILE A 19 -0.58 4.26 3.47
CA ILE A 19 -0.43 4.33 2.02
C ILE A 19 -0.21 5.76 1.56
N SER A 20 0.63 5.93 0.54
CA SER A 20 0.90 7.22 -0.07
C SER A 20 0.97 7.07 -1.58
N LEU A 21 0.03 7.70 -2.28
CA LEU A 21 -0.10 7.68 -3.73
C LEU A 21 0.63 8.86 -4.35
N TYR A 22 1.56 8.59 -5.25
CA TYR A 22 2.30 9.57 -6.02
C TYR A 22 1.95 9.47 -7.50
N ASN A 23 1.79 10.61 -8.15
CA ASN A 23 1.60 10.66 -9.60
C ASN A 23 2.93 10.45 -10.35
N GLU A 24 2.88 10.44 -11.68
CA GLU A 24 4.04 10.24 -12.55
C GLU A 24 5.13 11.33 -12.39
N GLU A 25 4.75 12.52 -11.93
CA GLU A 25 5.65 13.64 -11.65
C GLU A 25 6.33 13.51 -10.27
N GLY A 26 6.00 12.47 -9.49
CA GLY A 26 6.51 12.25 -8.14
C GLY A 26 5.83 13.11 -7.07
N LYS A 27 4.68 13.74 -7.38
CA LYS A 27 3.90 14.52 -6.42
C LYS A 27 2.94 13.63 -5.65
N LEU A 28 2.87 13.81 -4.33
CA LEU A 28 1.89 13.15 -3.47
C LEU A 28 0.47 13.63 -3.83
N VAL A 29 -0.40 12.69 -4.17
CA VAL A 29 -1.80 12.91 -4.55
C VAL A 29 -2.74 12.58 -3.39
N GLU A 30 -2.46 11.49 -2.68
CA GLU A 30 -3.33 10.97 -1.64
C GLU A 30 -2.50 10.24 -0.57
N SER A 31 -2.93 10.33 0.68
CA SER A 31 -2.37 9.54 1.78
C SER A 31 -3.50 9.08 2.69
N LYS A 32 -3.44 7.81 3.12
CA LYS A 32 -4.42 7.20 4.03
C LYS A 32 -3.72 6.28 5.02
N GLU A 33 -4.33 6.11 6.17
CA GLU A 33 -3.87 5.19 7.21
C GLU A 33 -4.99 4.25 7.59
N PHE A 34 -4.63 2.99 7.83
CA PHE A 34 -5.52 1.92 8.24
C PHE A 34 -4.91 1.23 9.44
N SER A 35 -5.68 1.06 10.51
CA SER A 35 -5.26 0.31 11.70
C SER A 35 -5.99 -1.01 11.78
N ARG A 36 -5.42 -1.97 12.53
CA ARG A 36 -6.02 -3.30 12.76
C ARG A 36 -6.24 -4.12 11.48
N VAL A 37 -5.40 -3.89 10.48
CA VAL A 37 -5.45 -4.63 9.21
C VAL A 37 -4.83 -6.01 9.44
N LYS A 38 -5.60 -7.07 9.31
CA LYS A 38 -5.11 -8.45 9.48
C LYS A 38 -4.44 -8.97 8.21
N GLN A 39 -4.90 -8.51 7.06
CA GLN A 39 -4.42 -8.99 5.78
C GLN A 39 -4.51 -7.87 4.72
N ILE A 40 -3.52 -7.83 3.84
CA ILE A 40 -3.50 -6.96 2.66
C ILE A 40 -3.51 -7.83 1.42
N VAL A 41 -4.39 -7.54 0.47
CA VAL A 41 -4.45 -8.17 -0.84
C VAL A 41 -4.10 -7.13 -1.89
N ILE A 42 -3.05 -7.40 -2.66
CA ILE A 42 -2.59 -6.53 -3.75
C ILE A 42 -2.78 -7.31 -5.05
N ASP A 43 -3.62 -6.78 -5.95
CA ASP A 43 -3.96 -7.44 -7.22
C ASP A 43 -3.83 -6.47 -8.40
N ASN A 44 -3.61 -7.01 -9.61
CA ASN A 44 -3.45 -6.25 -10.87
C ASN A 44 -2.43 -5.09 -10.82
N CYS A 45 -1.39 -5.24 -10.00
CA CYS A 45 -0.30 -4.27 -9.85
C CYS A 45 1.05 -4.93 -10.14
N ARG A 46 2.02 -4.15 -10.60
CA ARG A 46 3.43 -4.52 -10.41
C ARG A 46 3.86 -4.15 -9.01
N VAL A 47 4.33 -5.11 -8.22
CA VAL A 47 4.83 -4.86 -6.85
C VAL A 47 6.36 -4.94 -6.82
N LEU A 48 6.98 -3.92 -6.24
CA LEU A 48 8.42 -3.82 -6.03
C LEU A 48 8.73 -3.84 -4.54
N VAL A 49 9.79 -4.58 -4.19
CA VAL A 49 10.34 -4.68 -2.83
C VAL A 49 11.81 -4.32 -2.92
N SER A 50 12.24 -3.31 -2.18
CA SER A 50 13.60 -2.77 -2.27
C SER A 50 14.28 -2.78 -0.90
N LYS A 51 15.46 -3.40 -0.82
CA LYS A 51 16.30 -3.51 0.40
C LYS A 51 16.73 -2.15 0.97
N HIS A 52 16.67 -1.08 0.19
CA HIS A 52 17.03 0.28 0.61
C HIS A 52 16.00 0.92 1.54
N LEU A 53 14.79 0.35 1.63
CA LEU A 53 13.76 0.76 2.56
C LEU A 53 13.92 -0.11 3.82
N LYS A 54 14.18 0.55 4.95
CA LYS A 54 14.53 -0.01 6.27
C LYS A 54 13.73 -1.29 6.59
N ASN A 55 14.33 -2.28 7.27
CA ASN A 55 13.66 -3.54 7.63
C ASN A 55 12.37 -3.38 8.45
N LYS A 56 12.19 -2.22 9.13
CA LYS A 56 10.96 -1.80 9.79
C LYS A 56 10.81 -0.28 9.69
N PRO A 57 9.62 0.23 9.31
CA PRO A 57 8.46 -0.53 8.80
C PRO A 57 8.75 -1.16 7.42
N PHE A 58 8.09 -2.28 7.09
CA PHE A 58 8.30 -2.98 5.82
C PHE A 58 7.57 -2.22 4.71
N VAL A 59 8.28 -1.87 3.64
CA VAL A 59 7.71 -1.02 2.57
C VAL A 59 7.59 -1.79 1.26
N LEU A 60 6.40 -1.76 0.69
CA LEU A 60 6.08 -2.21 -0.66
C LEU A 60 5.81 -1.00 -1.55
N ILE A 61 6.16 -1.10 -2.83
CA ILE A 61 5.79 -0.11 -3.84
C ILE A 61 4.94 -0.82 -4.89
N ALA A 62 3.71 -0.39 -5.10
CA ALA A 62 2.87 -0.86 -6.19
C ALA A 62 2.82 0.17 -7.33
N GLU A 63 2.84 -0.30 -8.58
CA GLU A 63 2.72 0.53 -9.78
C GLU A 63 1.48 0.12 -10.59
N ALA A 64 0.63 1.10 -10.92
CA ALA A 64 -0.56 0.97 -11.75
C ALA A 64 -0.95 2.32 -12.39
N PHE A 65 -1.85 2.37 -13.36
CA PHE A 65 -2.36 3.65 -13.89
C PHE A 65 -3.28 4.34 -12.89
N ARG A 66 -4.16 3.57 -12.24
CA ARG A 66 -4.97 4.02 -11.11
C ARG A 66 -5.03 2.93 -10.06
N PHE A 67 -5.38 3.30 -8.84
CA PHE A 67 -5.61 2.37 -7.75
C PHE A 67 -7.05 2.49 -7.25
N ASN A 68 -7.65 1.35 -6.95
CA ASN A 68 -8.83 1.29 -6.10
C ASN A 68 -8.42 0.66 -4.76
N ILE A 69 -8.76 1.33 -3.67
CA ILE A 69 -8.31 0.95 -2.32
C ILE A 69 -9.54 0.90 -1.42
N ASP A 70 -9.79 -0.29 -0.87
CA ASP A 70 -11.00 -0.59 -0.11
C ASP A 70 -10.65 -1.41 1.14
N LEU A 71 -11.29 -1.08 2.27
CA LEU A 71 -11.13 -1.83 3.51
C LEU A 71 -12.40 -2.63 3.76
N LYS A 72 -12.32 -3.94 3.56
CA LYS A 72 -13.43 -4.87 3.80
C LYS A 72 -13.38 -5.42 5.22
N GLU A 73 -14.57 -5.62 5.79
CA GLU A 73 -14.75 -6.25 7.11
C GLU A 73 -13.87 -5.62 8.21
N ASN A 74 -13.56 -4.32 8.08
CA ASN A 74 -12.69 -3.54 8.97
C ASN A 74 -11.29 -4.13 9.21
N SER A 75 -10.82 -5.08 8.39
CA SER A 75 -9.53 -5.76 8.64
C SER A 75 -8.83 -6.31 7.40
N LEU A 76 -9.50 -6.32 6.24
CA LEU A 76 -8.94 -6.83 4.98
C LEU A 76 -8.77 -5.68 3.98
N LEU A 77 -7.54 -5.23 3.79
CA LEU A 77 -7.22 -4.12 2.89
C LEU A 77 -7.00 -4.64 1.47
N TYR A 78 -7.87 -4.26 0.54
CA TYR A 78 -7.73 -4.53 -0.89
C TYR A 78 -7.11 -3.35 -1.61
N ILE A 79 -6.05 -3.60 -2.37
CA ILE A 79 -5.38 -2.66 -3.25
C ILE A 79 -5.40 -3.26 -4.65
N ASN A 80 -6.24 -2.73 -5.52
CA ASN A 80 -6.36 -3.20 -6.90
C ASN A 80 -5.84 -2.15 -7.87
N GLY A 81 -4.89 -2.57 -8.72
CA GLY A 81 -4.43 -1.78 -9.85
C GLY A 81 -5.45 -1.80 -10.98
N LEU A 82 -5.66 -0.64 -11.59
CA LEU A 82 -6.47 -0.52 -12.80
C LEU A 82 -5.54 -0.17 -13.96
N SER A 83 -5.73 -0.88 -15.07
CA SER A 83 -5.07 -0.64 -16.35
C SER A 83 -5.51 0.67 -17.00
#